data_AF-X1IG00-F1
#
_entry.id   AF-X1IG00-F1
#
_cell.length_a   1.000
_cell.length_b   1.000
_cell.length_c   1.000
_cell.angle_alpha   90.00
_cell.angle_beta   90.00
_cell.angle_gamma   90.00
#
_symmetry.space_group_name_H-M   'P 1'
#
loop_
_entity.id
_entity.type
_entity.pdbx_description
1 polymer ?
#
loop_
_entity_poly.entity_id
_entity_poly.type
_entity_poly.pdbx_seq_one_letter_code
_entity_poly.pdbx_strand_id
1 'polypeptide(L)'
;MSKFRFLKVFLIFMLSVLIITTSVFAFSCKDKVKNTEIILATTTSTYDSGLLDELIPVFEEETTYKVKSIAVGTGEAIAMGERGEAD
;
A
#
# COMPACT_ATOMS: atom_id res chain seq x y z
N MET A 1 -29.10 47.80 19.98
CA MET A 1 -27.81 47.51 19.28
C MET A 1 -27.11 46.23 19.74
N SER A 2 -27.43 45.62 20.89
CA SER A 2 -26.76 44.38 21.38
C SER A 2 -27.18 43.08 20.66
N LYS A 3 -28.44 42.96 20.21
CA LYS A 3 -28.99 41.77 19.54
C LYS A 3 -28.31 41.46 18.19
N PHE A 4 -27.93 42.48 17.42
CA PHE A 4 -27.22 42.33 16.15
C PHE A 4 -25.76 41.87 16.32
N ARG A 5 -25.12 42.24 17.43
CA ARG A 5 -23.76 41.79 17.75
C ARG A 5 -23.77 40.35 18.24
N PHE A 6 -24.79 39.96 19.01
CA PHE A 6 -25.01 38.58 19.45
C PHE A 6 -25.32 37.62 18.28
N LEU A 7 -26.16 38.06 17.33
CA LEU A 7 -26.51 37.27 16.14
C LEU A 7 -25.31 37.04 15.21
N LYS A 8 -24.44 38.05 15.04
CA LYS A 8 -23.19 37.92 14.26
C LYS A 8 -22.18 36.98 14.92
N VAL A 9 -22.02 37.03 16.24
CA VAL A 9 -21.12 36.12 16.99
C VAL A 9 -21.62 34.68 16.92
N PHE A 10 -22.93 34.47 17.04
CA PHE A 10 -23.53 33.14 16.89
C PHE A 10 -23.36 32.59 15.46
N LEU A 11 -23.51 33.44 14.44
CA LEU A 11 -23.33 33.08 13.03
C LEU A 11 -21.86 32.71 12.71
N ILE A 12 -20.90 33.46 13.26
CA ILE A 12 -19.46 33.17 13.10
C ILE A 12 -19.10 31.85 13.81
N PHE A 13 -19.65 31.60 15.00
CA PHE A 13 -19.44 30.35 15.72
C PHE A 13 -20.02 29.14 14.94
N MET A 14 -21.25 29.25 14.43
CA MET A 14 -21.85 28.23 13.57
C MET A 14 -21.03 27.95 12.30
N LEU A 15 -20.51 29.01 11.65
CA LEU A 15 -19.69 28.87 10.46
C LEU A 15 -18.33 28.21 10.78
N SER A 16 -17.74 28.53 11.94
CA SER A 16 -16.47 27.91 12.38
C SER A 16 -16.63 26.42 12.68
N VAL A 17 -17.74 26.02 13.31
CA VAL A 17 -18.05 24.60 13.56
C VAL A 17 -18.26 23.85 12.24
N LEU A 18 -18.93 24.48 11.26
CA LEU A 18 -19.13 23.90 9.93
C LEU A 18 -17.79 23.68 9.19
N ILE A 19 -16.87 24.65 9.23
CA ILE A 19 -15.55 24.55 8.60
C ILE A 19 -14.68 23.48 9.28
N ILE A 20 -14.76 23.35 10.60
CA ILE A 20 -14.04 22.30 11.35
C ILE A 20 -14.61 20.91 10.99
N THR A 21 -15.93 20.76 10.90
CA THR A 21 -16.55 19.48 10.52
C THR A 21 -16.23 19.03 9.10
N THR A 22 -16.10 19.96 8.14
CA THR A 22 -15.74 19.62 6.75
C THR A 22 -14.26 19.25 6.61
N SER A 23 -13.39 19.87 7.40
CA SER A 23 -11.94 19.61 7.36
C SER A 23 -11.55 18.23 7.90
N VAL A 24 -12.31 17.67 8.84
CA VAL A 24 -12.07 16.33 9.40
C VAL A 24 -12.37 15.21 8.38
N PHE A 25 -13.27 15.44 7.42
CA PHE A 25 -13.66 14.45 6.41
C PHE A 25 -12.65 14.31 5.26
N ALA A 26 -11.78 15.32 5.04
CA ALA A 26 -10.84 15.35 3.91
C ALA A 26 -9.55 14.53 4.13
N PHE A 27 -9.31 13.99 5.34
CA PHE A 27 -8.10 13.22 5.64
C PHE A 27 -8.21 11.71 5.39
N SER A 28 -9.37 11.21 4.94
CA SER A 28 -9.61 9.76 4.77
C SER A 28 -9.32 9.23 3.35
N CYS A 29 -8.33 9.79 2.66
CA CYS A 29 -7.76 9.18 1.46
C CYS A 29 -6.23 9.19 1.58
N LYS A 30 -5.72 8.38 2.50
CA LYS A 30 -4.33 7.94 2.45
C LYS A 30 -4.43 6.53 1.90
N ASP A 31 -4.18 6.38 0.61
CA ASP A 31 -4.09 5.07 -0.04
C ASP A 31 -3.31 4.15 0.89
N LYS A 32 -3.97 3.10 1.36
CA LYS A 32 -3.26 2.01 2.02
C LYS A 32 -2.40 1.42 0.92
N VAL A 33 -1.15 1.84 0.89
CA VAL A 33 -0.07 1.20 0.15
C VAL A 33 -0.15 -0.28 0.48
N LYS A 34 -0.80 -1.02 -0.42
CA LYS A 34 -1.07 -2.45 -0.25
C LYS A 34 0.26 -3.10 -0.60
N ASN A 35 1.10 -3.30 0.41
CA ASN A 35 2.29 -4.14 0.29
C ASN A 35 1.82 -5.48 -0.27
N THR A 36 1.95 -5.63 -1.58
CA THR A 36 1.43 -6.78 -2.30
C THR A 36 2.58 -7.75 -2.34
N GLU A 37 2.42 -8.84 -1.59
CA GLU A 37 3.38 -9.93 -1.61
C GLU A 37 3.17 -10.71 -2.92
N ILE A 38 4.26 -11.00 -3.62
CA ILE A 38 4.30 -11.82 -4.83
C ILE A 38 5.17 -13.05 -4.57
N ILE A 39 4.75 -14.19 -5.09
CA ILE A 39 5.46 -15.46 -4.97
C ILE A 39 6.23 -15.74 -6.26
N LEU A 40 7.55 -15.71 -6.17
CA LEU A 40 8.44 -16.03 -7.28
C LEU A 40 8.87 -17.50 -7.20
N ALA A 41 8.27 -18.37 -8.01
CA ALA A 41 8.77 -19.73 -8.20
C ALA A 41 9.99 -19.73 -9.13
N THR A 42 11.12 -20.24 -8.66
CA THR A 42 12.40 -20.24 -9.39
C THR A 42 13.11 -21.58 -9.30
N THR A 43 14.16 -21.76 -10.11
CA THR A 43 15.01 -22.95 -10.05
C THR A 43 16.03 -22.86 -8.92
N THR A 44 16.36 -23.98 -8.29
CA THR A 44 17.43 -24.04 -7.27
C THR A 44 18.76 -23.52 -7.81
N SER A 45 19.09 -23.77 -9.08
CA SER A 45 20.32 -23.24 -9.70
C SER A 45 20.39 -21.72 -9.70
N THR A 46 19.24 -21.04 -9.79
CA THR A 46 19.17 -19.58 -9.78
C THR A 46 19.21 -19.04 -8.36
N TYR A 47 18.52 -19.72 -7.44
CA TYR A 47 18.55 -19.39 -6.01
C TYR A 47 19.96 -19.55 -5.41
N ASP A 48 20.58 -20.72 -5.62
CA ASP A 48 21.90 -21.07 -5.07
C ASP A 48 23.04 -20.21 -5.65
N SER A 49 22.80 -19.55 -6.78
CA SER A 49 23.77 -18.63 -7.37
C SER A 49 23.93 -17.31 -6.58
N GLY A 50 22.98 -17.01 -5.69
CA GLY A 50 22.92 -15.73 -4.97
C GLY A 50 22.42 -14.55 -5.82
N LEU A 51 22.04 -14.77 -7.09
CA LEU A 51 21.57 -13.71 -7.99
C LEU A 51 20.36 -12.95 -7.41
N LEU A 52 19.43 -13.68 -6.78
CA LEU A 52 18.21 -13.07 -6.26
C LEU A 52 18.44 -12.27 -4.97
N ASP A 53 19.51 -12.55 -4.24
CA ASP A 53 19.86 -11.81 -3.01
C ASP A 53 20.28 -10.37 -3.33
N GLU A 54 20.80 -10.12 -4.53
CA GLU A 54 21.16 -8.79 -5.02
C GLU A 54 19.99 -8.09 -5.74
N LEU A 55 19.20 -8.84 -6.52
CA LEU A 55 18.13 -8.27 -7.35
C LEU A 55 16.86 -7.95 -6.56
N ILE A 56 16.47 -8.80 -5.60
CA ILE A 56 15.22 -8.61 -4.85
C ILE A 56 15.24 -7.32 -4.03
N PRO A 57 16.31 -6.97 -3.28
CA PRO A 57 16.34 -5.71 -2.53
C PRO A 57 16.14 -4.49 -3.43
N VAL A 58 16.81 -4.45 -4.58
CA VAL A 58 16.68 -3.35 -5.56
C VAL A 58 15.23 -3.26 -6.08
N PHE A 59 14.63 -4.39 -6.43
CA PHE A 59 13.24 -4.44 -6.88
C PHE A 59 12.24 -4.00 -5.79
N GLU A 60 12.43 -4.42 -4.54
CA GLU A 60 11.58 -4.03 -3.42
C GLU A 60 11.78 -2.57 -2.99
N GLU A 61 12.91 -1.95 -3.31
CA GLU A 61 13.15 -0.52 -3.08
C GLU A 61 12.49 0.35 -4.15
N GLU A 62 12.54 -0.08 -5.41
CA GLU A 62 11.93 0.64 -6.53
C GLU A 62 10.41 0.43 -6.60
N THR A 63 9.93 -0.70 -6.08
CA THR A 63 8.51 -1.05 -6.10
C THR A 63 7.93 -1.10 -4.69
N THR A 64 6.62 -1.30 -4.58
CA THR A 64 5.96 -1.54 -3.29
C THR A 64 5.61 -3.02 -3.09
N TYR A 65 6.19 -3.90 -3.90
CA TYR A 65 5.95 -5.32 -3.81
C TYR A 65 6.94 -5.96 -2.83
N LYS A 66 6.50 -7.07 -2.21
CA LYS A 66 7.37 -7.95 -1.42
C LYS A 66 7.54 -9.27 -2.16
N VAL A 67 8.76 -9.72 -2.36
CA VAL A 67 9.05 -10.92 -3.15
C VAL A 67 9.35 -12.08 -2.23
N LYS A 68 8.54 -13.12 -2.34
CA LYS A 68 8.77 -14.40 -1.69
C LYS A 68 9.28 -15.40 -2.71
N SER A 69 10.58 -15.68 -2.69
CA SER A 69 11.19 -16.66 -3.58
C SER A 69 10.99 -18.08 -3.06
N ILE A 70 10.61 -19.00 -3.96
CA ILE A 70 10.51 -20.43 -3.69
C ILE A 70 11.39 -21.17 -4.70
N ALA A 71 12.47 -21.77 -4.22
CA ALA A 71 13.42 -22.51 -5.03
C ALA A 71 12.99 -23.97 -5.18
N VAL A 72 12.60 -24.37 -6.39
CA VAL A 72 12.14 -25.72 -6.72
C VAL A 72 12.71 -26.19 -8.06
N GLY A 73 12.42 -27.42 -8.47
CA GLY A 73 12.75 -27.86 -9.83
C GLY A 73 11.89 -27.15 -10.87
N THR A 74 12.36 -27.05 -12.13
CA THR A 74 11.62 -26.36 -13.21
C THR A 74 10.19 -26.88 -13.39
N GLY A 75 9.98 -28.20 -13.34
CA GLY A 75 8.65 -28.79 -13.48
C GLY A 75 7.70 -28.39 -12.33
N GLU A 76 8.22 -28.30 -11.11
CA GLU A 76 7.48 -27.86 -9.93
C GLU A 76 7.14 -26.37 -10.03
N ALA A 77 8.09 -25.54 -10.48
CA ALA A 77 7.87 -24.10 -10.67
C ALA A 77 6.75 -23.82 -11.68
N ILE A 78 6.77 -24.55 -12.81
CA ILE A 78 5.71 -24.43 -13.83
C ILE A 78 4.37 -24.88 -13.27
N ALA A 79 4.32 -26.03 -12.58
CA ALA A 79 3.08 -26.54 -11.97
C ALA A 79 2.53 -25.59 -10.90
N MET A 80 3.40 -24.90 -10.14
CA MET A 80 3.01 -23.89 -9.17
C MET A 80 2.38 -22.67 -9.85
N GLY A 81 2.94 -22.23 -10.98
CA GLY A 81 2.35 -21.19 -11.83
C GLY A 81 0.99 -21.61 -12.42
N GLU A 82 0.86 -22.85 -12.90
CA GLU A 82 -0.42 -23.37 -13.42
C GLU A 82 -1.53 -23.41 -12.36
N ARG A 83 -1.17 -23.66 -11.09
CA ARG A 83 -2.11 -23.63 -9.96
C ARG A 83 -2.42 -22.23 -9.46
N GLY A 84 -1.71 -21.20 -9.94
CA GLY A 84 -1.82 -19.83 -9.41
C GLY A 84 -1.24 -19.68 -8.00
N GLU A 85 -0.31 -20.56 -7.63
CA GLU A 85 0.44 -20.49 -6.35
C GLU A 85 1.70 -19.62 -6.47
N ALA A 86 2.14 -19.34 -7.69
CA ALA A 86 3.18 -18.38 -8.04
C ALA A 86 2.60 -17.29 -8.94
N ASP A 87 3.14 -16.07 -8.81
CA ASP A 87 2.70 -14.86 -9.51
C ASP A 87 3.52 -14.55 -10.76
#